data_AF-A0AAV0RY56-F1
#
_entry.id   AF-A0AAV0RY56-F1
#
_cell.length_a   1.000
_cell.length_b   1.000
_cell.length_c   1.000
_cell.angle_alpha   90.00
_cell.angle_beta   90.00
_cell.angle_gamma   90.00
#
_symmetry.space_group_name_H-M   'P 1'
#
loop_
_entity.id
_entity.type
_entity.pdbx_description
1 polymer ?
#
loop_
_entity_poly.entity_id
_entity_poly.type
_entity_poly.pdbx_seq_one_letter_code
_entity_poly.pdbx_strand_id
1 'polypeptide(L)'
;MAKDEIHALILVLSVNNRFTKAETEGILALTSIFGWNMYDSLVVVFTGGDDLERDGQTLDDYLGPDPPESLQVNFQLSYSSIFWSLLLW
;
A
#
# COMPACT_ATOMS: atom_id res chain seq x y z
N MET A 1 -12.42 27.07 11.37
CA MET A 1 -10.99 26.96 11.02
C MET A 1 -10.81 25.60 10.40
N ALA A 2 -10.46 25.53 9.12
CA ALA A 2 -10.27 24.25 8.45
C ALA A 2 -9.05 23.58 9.08
N LYS A 3 -9.31 22.42 9.66
CA LYS A 3 -8.32 21.52 10.26
C LYS A 3 -7.60 20.90 9.07
N ASP A 4 -6.41 21.39 8.74
CA ASP A 4 -5.54 20.79 7.71
C ASP A 4 -5.08 19.42 8.21
N GLU A 5 -5.93 18.42 8.04
CA GLU A 5 -5.69 17.01 8.32
C GLU A 5 -5.06 16.36 7.07
N ILE A 6 -4.28 15.29 7.26
CA ILE A 6 -3.73 14.54 6.12
C ILE A 6 -4.90 14.03 5.29
N HIS A 7 -4.99 14.50 4.04
CA HIS A 7 -6.03 14.06 3.13
C HIS A 7 -5.77 12.65 2.58
N ALA A 8 -4.49 12.29 2.40
CA ALA A 8 -4.06 10.97 1.97
C ALA A 8 -2.60 10.74 2.34
N LEU A 9 -2.30 9.52 2.77
CA LEU A 9 -0.96 8.97 2.92
C LEU A 9 -0.83 7.82 1.93
N ILE A 10 0.15 7.84 1.04
CA ILE A 10 0.32 6.81 0.01
C ILE A 10 1.58 6.00 0.32
N LEU A 11 1.41 4.72 0.65
CA LEU A 11 2.52 3.77 0.83
C LEU A 11 2.68 2.96 -0.45
N VAL A 12 3.79 3.14 -1.15
CA VAL A 12 4.09 2.41 -2.38
C VAL A 12 5.01 1.24 -2.06
N LEU A 13 4.55 0.02 -2.35
CA LEU A 13 5.30 -1.22 -2.18
C LEU A 13 5.50 -1.87 -3.55
N SER A 14 6.57 -2.64 -3.71
CA SER A 14 6.79 -3.44 -4.91
C SER A 14 6.50 -4.89 -4.63
N VAL A 15 5.77 -5.59 -5.51
CA VAL A 15 5.55 -7.04 -5.37
C VAL A 15 6.88 -7.81 -5.48
N ASN A 16 7.88 -7.22 -6.14
CA ASN A 16 9.22 -7.80 -6.28
C ASN A 16 10.09 -7.64 -5.03
N ASN A 17 9.65 -6.85 -4.04
CA ASN A 17 10.34 -6.70 -2.78
C ASN A 17 9.45 -7.18 -1.63
N ARG A 18 10.00 -8.00 -0.74
CA ARG A 18 9.25 -8.43 0.44
C ARG A 18 9.21 -7.29 1.45
N PHE A 19 8.11 -7.26 2.22
CA PHE A 19 7.97 -6.31 3.31
C PHE A 19 9.14 -6.44 4.30
N THR A 20 9.91 -5.38 4.46
CA THR A 20 11.13 -5.34 5.27
C THR A 20 10.85 -4.77 6.65
N LYS A 21 11.72 -5.09 7.61
CA LYS A 21 11.67 -4.49 8.96
C LYS A 21 11.72 -2.96 8.91
N ALA A 22 12.47 -2.38 7.97
CA ALA A 22 12.58 -0.94 7.80
C ALA A 22 11.23 -0.31 7.40
N GLU A 23 10.45 -1.00 6.57
CA GLU A 23 9.10 -0.56 6.20
C GLU A 23 8.15 -0.65 7.40
N THR A 24 8.22 -1.70 8.21
CA THR A 24 7.48 -1.78 9.49
C THR A 24 7.84 -0.61 10.41
N GLU A 25 9.13 -0.33 10.60
CA GLU A 25 9.61 0.76 11.45
C GLU A 25 9.17 2.13 10.92
N GLY A 26 9.14 2.31 9.60
CA GLY A 26 8.62 3.52 8.96
C GLY A 26 7.13 3.74 9.24
N ILE A 27 6.30 2.71 9.13
CA ILE A 27 4.87 2.80 9.46
C ILE A 27 4.66 3.11 10.95
N LEU A 28 5.42 2.48 11.84
CA LEU A 28 5.36 2.76 13.28
C LEU A 28 5.77 4.20 13.60
N ALA A 29 6.80 4.72 12.93
CA ALA A 29 7.22 6.11 13.07
C ALA A 29 6.13 7.09 12.60
N LEU A 30 5.49 6.83 11.45
CA LEU A 30 4.36 7.62 10.96
C LEU A 30 3.17 7.58 11.92
N THR A 31 2.87 6.39 12.48
CA THR A 31 1.81 6.21 13.49
C THR A 31 2.09 7.05 14.74
N SER A 32 3.36 7.15 15.16
CA SER A 32 3.79 7.97 16.31
C SER A 32 3.61 9.47 16.05
N ILE A 33 3.79 9.91 14.81
CA ILE A 33 3.69 11.34 14.42
C ILE A 33 2.25 11.77 14.19
N PHE A 34 1.48 10.97 13.47
CA PHE A 34 0.14 11.33 12.99
C PHE A 34 -1.00 10.72 13.80
N GLY A 35 -0.69 9.75 14.67
CA GLY A 35 -1.68 8.98 15.41
C GLY A 35 -2.28 7.85 14.57
N TRP A 36 -3.05 7.00 15.24
CA TRP A 36 -3.69 5.83 14.62
C TRP A 36 -4.79 6.19 13.61
N ASN A 37 -5.33 7.42 13.65
CA ASN A 37 -6.28 7.91 12.65
C ASN A 37 -5.64 8.10 11.26
N MET A 38 -4.30 8.06 11.13
CA MET A 38 -3.66 8.10 9.82
C MET A 38 -4.09 6.93 8.92
N TYR A 39 -4.46 5.80 9.52
CA TYR A 39 -4.89 4.61 8.79
C TYR A 39 -6.21 4.84 8.03
N ASP A 40 -7.03 5.80 8.46
CA ASP A 40 -8.25 6.21 7.74
C ASP A 40 -7.93 6.92 6.41
N SER A 41 -6.72 7.43 6.28
CA SER A 41 -6.22 8.15 5.10
C SER A 41 -5.09 7.40 4.38
N LEU A 42 -4.73 6.19 4.81
CA LEU A 42 -3.66 5.39 4.22
C LEU A 42 -4.16 4.61 3.01
N VAL A 43 -3.51 4.81 1.87
CA VAL A 43 -3.68 4.02 0.65
C VAL A 43 -2.39 3.27 0.39
N VAL A 44 -2.47 1.94 0.27
CA VAL A 44 -1.34 1.10 -0.11
C VAL A 44 -1.39 0.81 -1.61
N VAL A 45 -0.31 1.13 -2.32
CA VAL A 45 -0.17 0.90 -3.76
C VAL A 45 0.90 -0.15 -3.98
N PHE A 46 0.53 -1.27 -4.61
CA PHE A 46 1.48 -2.28 -5.06
C PHE A 46 1.90 -2.01 -6.52
N THR A 47 3.20 -2.04 -6.75
CA THR A 47 3.85 -1.87 -8.07
C THR A 47 4.43 -3.20 -8.56
N GLY A 48 4.61 -3.36 -9.86
CA GLY A 48 5.02 -4.64 -10.49
C GLY A 48 3.83 -5.55 -10.83
N GLY A 49 2.67 -4.97 -11.14
CA GLY A 49 1.49 -5.75 -11.53
C GLY A 49 1.71 -6.61 -12.79
N ASP A 50 2.61 -6.18 -13.68
CA ASP A 50 3.07 -6.93 -14.84
C ASP A 50 3.81 -8.22 -14.47
N ASP A 51 4.55 -8.23 -13.35
CA ASP A 51 5.17 -9.45 -12.83
C ASP A 51 4.11 -10.43 -12.31
N LEU A 52 3.10 -9.95 -11.59
CA LEU A 52 1.96 -10.78 -11.17
C LEU A 52 1.20 -11.37 -12.36
N GLU A 53 0.92 -10.54 -13.38
CA GLU A 53 0.26 -10.98 -14.61
C GLU A 53 1.08 -12.04 -15.35
N ARG A 54 2.39 -11.81 -15.50
CA ARG A 54 3.31 -12.77 -16.14
C ARG A 54 3.33 -14.10 -15.41
N ASP A 55 3.28 -14.07 -14.08
CA ASP A 55 3.35 -15.27 -13.24
C ASP A 55 1.96 -15.90 -13.02
N GLY A 56 0.90 -15.32 -13.59
CA GLY A 56 -0.48 -15.81 -13.48
C GLY A 56 -1.05 -15.72 -12.07
N GLN A 57 -0.55 -14.78 -11.26
CA GLN A 57 -0.92 -14.59 -9.86
C GLN A 57 -1.82 -13.36 -9.69
N THR A 58 -2.76 -13.44 -8.76
CA THR A 58 -3.50 -12.26 -8.28
C THR A 58 -2.73 -11.57 -7.15
N LEU A 59 -3.12 -10.34 -6.80
CA LEU A 59 -2.58 -9.67 -5.62
C LEU A 59 -2.89 -10.45 -4.33
N ASP A 60 -4.06 -11.09 -4.26
CA ASP A 60 -4.44 -11.92 -3.11
C ASP A 60 -3.54 -13.16 -2.97
N ASP A 61 -3.17 -13.78 -4.10
CA ASP A 61 -2.21 -14.90 -4.12
C ASP A 61 -0.82 -14.46 -3.61
N TYR A 62 -0.39 -13.24 -3.97
CA TYR A 62 0.88 -12.66 -3.52
C TYR A 62 0.87 -12.37 -2.00
N LEU A 63 -0.21 -11.79 -1.48
CA LEU A 63 -0.34 -11.45 -0.06
C LEU A 63 -0.48 -12.70 0.81
N GLY A 64 -1.11 -13.75 0.29
CA GLY A 64 -1.38 -14.98 1.01
C GLY A 64 -2.41 -14.80 2.14
N PRO A 65 -2.66 -15.86 2.92
CA PRO A 65 -3.70 -15.84 3.97
C PRO A 65 -3.33 -15.00 5.19
N ASP A 66 -2.03 -14.79 5.44
CA ASP A 66 -1.51 -14.13 6.64
C ASP A 66 -0.53 -12.99 6.26
N PRO A 67 -1.03 -11.85 5.78
CA PRO A 67 -0.18 -10.70 5.49
C PRO A 67 0.48 -10.18 6.79
N PRO A 68 1.66 -9.54 6.71
CA PRO A 68 2.32 -8.92 7.85
C PRO A 68 1.34 -8.05 8.65
N GLU A 69 1.40 -8.09 9.98
CA GLU A 69 0.48 -7.37 10.87
C GLU A 69 0.44 -5.85 10.60
N SER A 70 1.57 -5.26 10.22
CA SER A 70 1.67 -3.85 9.82
C SER A 70 0.92 -3.51 8.53
N LEU A 71 0.53 -4.53 7.77
CA LEU A 71 -0.32 -4.43 6.59
C LEU A 71 -1.75 -4.84 6.89
N GLN A 72 -2.10 -5.38 8.07
CA GLN A 72 -3.49 -5.70 8.47
C GLN A 72 -4.29 -4.44 8.83
N VAL A 73 -4.17 -3.41 8.00
CA VAL A 73 -5.03 -2.23 8.00
C VAL A 73 -6.28 -2.57 7.19
N ASN A 74 -7.43 -1.95 7.48
CA ASN A 74 -8.63 -2.11 6.66
C ASN A 74 -8.32 -1.72 5.19
N PHE A 75 -7.99 -2.71 4.36
CA PHE A 75 -7.71 -2.49 2.95
C PHE A 75 -9.01 -2.18 2.24
N GLN A 76 -9.24 -0.91 1.91
CA GLN A 76 -10.07 -0.60 0.75
C GLN A 76 -9.21 -0.81 -0.50
N LEU A 77 -9.21 -2.05 -1.00
CA LEU A 77 -8.67 -2.34 -2.32
C LEU A 77 -9.57 -1.69 -3.38
N SER A 78 -9.21 -0.49 -3.82
CA SER A 78 -9.72 0.03 -5.07
C SER A 78 -8.84 -0.53 -6.19
N TYR A 79 -9.33 -1.57 -6.86
CA TYR A 79 -8.79 -1.97 -8.16
C TYR A 79 -9.02 -0.81 -9.12
N SER A 80 -8.01 0.00 -9.34
CA SER A 80 -8.03 1.01 -10.38
C SER A 80 -6.99 0.66 -11.42
N SER A 81 -7.46 0.42 -12.65
CA SER A 81 -6.67 0.17 -13.85
C SER A 81 -5.81 1.38 -14.28
N ILE A 82 -5.44 2.27 -13.36
CA ILE A 82 -4.81 3.57 -13.63
C ILE A 82 -3.42 3.42 -14.27
N PHE A 83 -2.78 2.25 -14.17
CA PHE A 83 -1.45 2.04 -14.73
C PHE A 83 -1.36 1.99 -16.27
N TRP A 84 -2.48 1.85 -17.00
CA TRP A 84 -2.43 1.85 -18.48
C TRP A 84 -2.25 3.24 -19.12
N SER A 85 -2.19 4.33 -18.33
CA SER A 85 -2.20 5.71 -18.87
C SER A 85 -0.90 6.51 -18.73
N LEU A 86 0.14 5.99 -18.06
CA LEU A 86 1.39 6.75 -17.79
C LEU A 86 2.62 6.28 -18.58
N LEU A 87 2.51 5.30 -19.48
CA LEU A 87 3.62 4.83 -20.34
C LEU A 87 3.38 5.03 -21.85
N LEU A 88 2.43 5.89 -22.22
CA LEU A 88 2.24 6.35 -23.60
C LEU A 88 2.37 7.88 -23.72
N TRP A 89 3.45 8.44 -23.18
CA TRP A 89 4.05 9.70 -23.63
C TRP A 89 5.57 9.60 -23.56
#